data_AF-A0A3D9FVK1-F1
#
_entry.id   AF-A0A3D9FVK1-F1
#
_cell.length_a   1.000
_cell.length_b   1.000
_cell.length_c   1.000
_cell.angle_alpha   90.00
_cell.angle_beta   90.00
_cell.angle_gamma   90.00
#
_symmetry.space_group_name_H-M   'P 1'
#
loop_
_entity.id
_entity.type
_entity.pdbx_description
1 polymer ?
#
loop_
_entity_poly.entity_id
_entity_poly.type
_entity_poly.pdbx_seq_one_letter_code
_entity_poly.pdbx_strand_id
1 'polypeptide(L)'
;METTKPESWNTPSQPRPENKKVVAGVLAILLGGLGVHKFILGYTQEGIIQLIIGIVTCGTIGGLIGLIEGIIYLTKTDEEFYQTYQVGKKGWF
;
A
#
# COMPACT_ATOMS: atom_id res chain seq x y z
N MET A 1 45.70 14.17 0.86
CA MET A 1 44.56 13.26 1.07
C MET A 1 43.51 13.69 0.07
N GLU A 2 43.57 13.14 -1.15
CA GLU A 2 42.61 13.49 -2.20
C GLU A 2 41.23 12.92 -1.85
N THR A 3 40.22 13.76 -1.91
CA THR A 3 38.84 13.38 -1.65
C THR A 3 38.31 12.76 -2.93
N THR A 4 38.12 11.45 -2.94
CA THR A 4 37.58 10.72 -4.09
C THR A 4 36.10 11.08 -4.22
N LYS A 5 35.81 12.03 -5.12
CA LYS A 5 34.45 12.36 -5.55
C LYS A 5 33.83 11.10 -6.18
N PRO A 6 32.66 10.64 -5.73
CA PRO A 6 32.00 9.49 -6.36
C PRO A 6 31.63 9.86 -7.80
N GLU A 7 32.17 9.12 -8.76
CA GLU A 7 31.94 9.31 -10.19
C GLU A 7 30.67 8.57 -10.63
N SER A 8 29.86 9.18 -11.50
CA SER A 8 28.51 8.69 -11.84
C SER A 8 28.47 7.25 -12.36
N TRP A 9 29.57 6.78 -12.97
CA TRP A 9 29.72 5.44 -13.52
C TRP A 9 29.78 4.32 -12.47
N ASN A 10 30.10 4.64 -11.21
CA ASN A 10 30.15 3.67 -10.10
C ASN A 10 28.98 3.84 -9.13
N THR A 11 27.87 4.43 -9.57
CA THR A 11 26.65 4.49 -8.77
C THR A 11 25.93 3.15 -8.92
N PRO A 12 25.89 2.27 -7.90
CA PRO A 12 25.02 1.10 -7.99
C PRO A 12 23.61 1.62 -8.23
N SER A 13 22.95 1.12 -9.27
CA SER A 13 21.54 1.40 -9.52
C SER A 13 20.77 1.06 -8.25
N GLN A 14 20.37 2.08 -7.51
CA GLN A 14 19.62 1.88 -6.27
C GLN A 14 18.39 1.06 -6.63
N PRO A 15 18.17 -0.11 -6.02
CA PRO A 15 16.98 -0.89 -6.29
C PRO A 15 15.79 0.03 -6.01
N ARG A 16 15.02 0.35 -7.05
CA ARG A 16 13.81 1.15 -6.89
C ARG A 16 12.95 0.43 -5.87
N PRO A 17 12.57 1.07 -4.75
CA PRO A 17 11.71 0.43 -3.78
C PRO A 17 10.45 -0.08 -4.49
N GLU A 18 10.13 -1.35 -4.29
CA GLU A 18 8.98 -1.99 -4.94
C GLU A 18 7.71 -1.28 -4.49
N ASN A 19 7.06 -0.59 -5.42
CA ASN A 19 5.85 0.14 -5.12
C ASN A 19 4.63 -0.74 -5.31
N LYS A 20 3.93 -1.02 -4.20
CA LYS A 20 2.74 -1.88 -4.21
C LYS A 20 1.44 -1.12 -4.50
N LYS A 21 1.51 0.18 -4.81
CA LYS A 21 0.35 1.08 -5.00
C LYS A 21 -0.70 0.51 -5.94
N VAL A 22 -0.30 0.13 -7.15
CA VAL A 22 -1.25 -0.34 -8.18
C VAL A 22 -1.90 -1.64 -7.75
N VAL A 23 -1.12 -2.59 -7.23
CA VAL A 23 -1.63 -3.88 -6.75
C VAL A 23 -2.58 -3.68 -5.57
N ALA A 24 -2.19 -2.87 -4.58
CA ALA A 24 -3.02 -2.56 -3.42
C ALA A 24 -4.31 -1.84 -3.82
N GLY A 25 -4.24 -0.85 -4.72
CA GLY A 25 -5.40 -0.09 -5.17
C GLY A 25 -6.40 -0.93 -5.99
N VAL A 26 -5.92 -1.73 -6.94
CA VAL A 26 -6.78 -2.61 -7.74
C VAL A 26 -7.44 -3.68 -6.88
N LEU A 27 -6.70 -4.29 -5.97
CA LEU A 27 -7.26 -5.31 -5.07
C LEU A 27 -8.21 -4.72 -4.04
N ALA A 28 -8.00 -3.48 -3.62
CA ALA A 28 -8.94 -2.77 -2.77
C ALA A 28 -10.28 -2.50 -3.49
N ILE A 29 -10.28 -2.26 -4.81
CA ILE A 29 -11.52 -2.08 -5.58
C ILE A 29 -12.24 -3.42 -5.82
N LEU A 30 -11.50 -4.45 -6.24
CA LEU A 30 -12.09 -5.74 -6.62
C LEU A 30 -12.43 -6.62 -5.40
N LEU A 31 -11.58 -6.61 -4.39
CA LEU A 31 -11.62 -7.48 -3.21
C LEU A 31 -11.61 -6.69 -1.89
N GLY A 32 -12.02 -5.41 -1.93
CA GLY A 32 -12.04 -4.51 -0.78
C GLY A 32 -12.89 -5.01 0.39
N GLY A 33 -14.00 -5.70 0.08
CA GLY A 33 -14.87 -6.32 1.08
C GLY A 33 -14.19 -7.39 1.93
N LEU A 34 -13.09 -7.97 1.44
CA LEU A 34 -12.30 -8.98 2.14
C LEU A 34 -11.05 -8.39 2.81
N GLY A 35 -10.67 -7.14 2.50
CA GLY A 35 -9.48 -6.49 3.06
C GLY A 35 -8.14 -7.00 2.51
N VAL A 36 -8.13 -7.69 1.35
CA VAL A 36 -6.92 -8.34 0.78
C VAL A 36 -5.77 -7.36 0.54
N HIS A 37 -6.09 -6.12 0.14
CA HIS A 37 -5.11 -5.06 -0.09
C HIS A 37 -4.26 -4.73 1.14
N LYS A 38 -4.81 -4.90 2.36
CA LYS A 38 -4.08 -4.67 3.61
C LYS A 38 -3.04 -5.75 3.90
N PHE A 39 -3.35 -7.01 3.60
CA PHE A 39 -2.38 -8.11 3.76
C PHE A 39 -1.15 -7.96 2.87
N ILE A 40 -1.31 -7.39 1.67
CA ILE A 40 -0.20 -7.15 0.72
C ILE A 40 0.77 -6.08 1.21
N LEU A 41 0.24 -5.10 1.94
CA LEU A 41 1.03 -4.07 2.61
C LEU A 41 1.64 -4.55 3.93
N GLY A 42 1.30 -5.76 4.38
CA GLY A 42 1.78 -6.34 5.64
C GLY A 42 0.92 -5.99 6.86
N TYR A 43 -0.25 -5.37 6.65
CA TYR A 43 -1.21 -4.98 7.68
C TYR A 43 -2.13 -6.14 8.03
N THR A 44 -1.56 -7.18 8.63
CA THR A 44 -2.29 -8.42 8.92
C THR A 44 -3.40 -8.19 9.94
N GLN A 45 -3.16 -7.36 10.96
CA GLN A 45 -4.16 -7.07 11.99
C GLN A 45 -5.35 -6.28 11.41
N GLU A 46 -5.08 -5.24 10.64
CA GLU A 46 -6.09 -4.40 10.01
C GLU A 46 -6.86 -5.16 8.94
N GLY A 47 -6.18 -6.04 8.18
CA GLY A 47 -6.82 -6.96 7.24
C GLY A 47 -7.79 -7.90 7.92
N ILE A 48 -7.43 -8.47 9.09
CA ILE A 48 -8.35 -9.31 9.88
C ILE A 48 -9.55 -8.50 10.38
N ILE A 49 -9.33 -7.28 10.90
CA ILE A 49 -10.42 -6.40 11.35
C ILE A 49 -11.37 -6.10 10.18
N GLN A 50 -10.84 -5.74 9.00
CA GLN A 50 -11.63 -5.45 7.82
C GLN A 50 -12.41 -6.66 7.33
N LEU A 51 -11.81 -7.86 7.41
CA LEU A 51 -12.47 -9.12 7.08
C LEU A 51 -13.62 -9.43 8.05
N ILE A 52 -13.43 -9.23 9.35
CA ILE A 52 -14.50 -9.41 10.35
C ILE A 52 -15.65 -8.42 10.09
N ILE A 53 -15.33 -7.14 9.84
CA ILE A 53 -16.34 -6.13 9.47
C ILE A 53 -17.06 -6.56 8.19
N GLY A 54 -16.33 -7.03 7.18
CA GLY A 54 -16.89 -7.58 5.96
C GLY A 54 -17.88 -8.71 6.23
N ILE A 55 -17.50 -9.70 7.04
CA ILE A 55 -18.38 -10.83 7.38
C ILE A 55 -19.63 -10.37 8.15
N VAL A 56 -19.46 -9.53 9.18
CA VAL A 56 -20.58 -9.05 10.01
C VAL A 56 -21.55 -8.18 9.20
N THR A 57 -21.05 -7.43 8.23
CA THR A 57 -21.83 -6.49 7.41
C THR A 57 -22.23 -7.06 6.05
N CYS A 58 -22.06 -8.38 5.84
CA CYS A 58 -22.32 -9.07 4.58
C CYS A 58 -21.61 -8.40 3.37
N GLY A 59 -20.39 -7.92 3.57
CA GLY A 59 -19.52 -7.32 2.56
C GLY A 59 -19.85 -5.88 2.19
N THR A 60 -20.98 -5.32 2.65
CA THR A 60 -21.45 -4.00 2.24
C THR A 60 -20.54 -2.87 2.75
N ILE A 61 -20.32 -2.80 4.06
CA ILE A 61 -19.49 -1.75 4.69
C ILE A 61 -18.02 -2.00 4.40
N GLY A 62 -17.57 -3.26 4.48
CA GLY A 62 -16.19 -3.63 4.12
C GLY A 62 -15.85 -3.26 2.67
N GLY A 63 -16.78 -3.49 1.74
CA GLY A 63 -16.61 -3.17 0.32
C GLY A 63 -16.53 -1.66 0.06
N LEU A 64 -17.37 -0.87 0.72
CA LEU A 64 -17.30 0.60 0.66
C LEU A 64 -15.97 1.13 1.18
N ILE A 65 -15.50 0.64 2.32
CA ILE A 65 -14.20 1.05 2.89
C ILE A 65 -13.07 0.69 1.93
N GLY A 66 -13.04 -0.54 1.42
CA GLY A 66 -12.03 -0.97 0.45
C GLY A 66 -12.07 -0.18 -0.86
N LEU A 67 -13.26 0.18 -1.37
CA LEU A 67 -13.40 1.01 -2.55
C LEU A 67 -12.83 2.43 -2.34
N ILE A 68 -13.15 3.05 -1.20
CA ILE A 68 -12.62 4.38 -0.86
C ILE A 68 -11.09 4.32 -0.70
N GLU A 69 -10.56 3.32 0.01
CA GLU A 69 -9.11 3.13 0.15
C GLU A 69 -8.43 2.85 -1.19
N GLY A 70 -9.05 2.05 -2.06
CA GLY A 70 -8.53 1.77 -3.40
C GLY A 70 -8.39 3.03 -4.25
N ILE A 71 -9.40 3.92 -4.21
CA ILE A 71 -9.33 5.23 -4.88
C ILE A 71 -8.23 6.10 -4.27
N ILE A 72 -8.10 6.14 -2.94
CA ILE A 72 -7.03 6.91 -2.26
C ILE A 72 -5.64 6.41 -2.67
N TYR A 73 -5.46 5.10 -2.75
CA TYR A 73 -4.17 4.52 -3.15
C TYR A 73 -3.84 4.88 -4.60
N LEU A 74 -4.82 4.77 -5.51
CA LEU A 74 -4.60 5.07 -6.93
C LEU A 74 -4.44 6.57 -7.23
N THR A 75 -5.02 7.44 -6.42
CA THR A 75 -4.92 8.90 -6.58
C THR A 75 -3.65 9.50 -5.96
N LYS A 76 -2.94 8.76 -5.10
CA LYS A 76 -1.65 9.19 -4.55
C LYS A 76 -0.50 9.03 -5.53
N THR A 77 0.50 9.89 -5.41
CA THR A 77 1.78 9.70 -6.08
C THR A 77 2.50 8.47 -5.51
N ASP A 78 3.34 7.84 -6.34
CA ASP A 78 4.09 6.65 -5.93
C ASP A 78 4.96 6.89 -4.69
N GLU A 79 5.61 8.05 -4.62
CA GLU A 79 6.45 8.45 -3.49
C GLU A 79 5.62 8.62 -2.20
N GLU A 80 4.49 9.33 -2.27
CA GLU A 80 3.61 9.53 -1.12
C GLU A 80 3.01 8.21 -0.63
N PHE A 81 2.60 7.34 -1.55
CA PHE A 81 2.09 6.02 -1.21
C PHE A 81 3.15 5.21 -0.47
N TYR A 82 4.36 5.17 -1.01
CA TYR A 82 5.47 4.43 -0.42
C TYR A 82 5.79 4.94 0.98
N GLN A 83 5.94 6.26 1.16
CA GLN A 83 6.24 6.85 2.45
C GLN A 83 5.12 6.65 3.47
N THR A 84 3.85 6.74 3.05
CA THR A 84 2.71 6.65 3.97
C THR A 84 2.37 5.20 4.34
N TYR A 85 2.29 4.31 3.35
CA TYR A 85 1.74 2.96 3.52
C TYR A 85 2.77 1.83 3.46
N GLN A 86 3.99 2.06 2.97
CA GLN A 86 5.04 1.04 3.02
C GLN A 86 6.04 1.33 4.14
N VAL A 87 6.46 2.59 4.29
CA VAL A 87 7.39 3.03 5.34
C VAL A 87 6.65 3.40 6.62
N GLY A 88 5.69 4.33 6.53
CA GLY A 88 4.95 4.87 7.67
C GLY A 88 3.91 3.93 8.26
N LYS A 89 3.65 2.79 7.61
CA LYS A 89 2.69 1.76 8.03
C LYS A 89 1.32 2.30 8.46
N LYS A 90 0.77 3.27 7.72
CA LYS A 90 -0.57 3.80 7.97
C LYS A 90 -1.66 2.76 7.69
N GLY A 91 -2.26 2.25 8.77
CA GLY A 91 -3.20 1.12 8.72
C GLY A 91 -4.58 1.41 8.10
N TRP A 92 -5.06 2.66 8.09
CA TRP A 92 -6.37 3.07 7.56
C TRP A 92 -6.31 4.47 6.95
N PHE A 93 -7.08 4.70 5.86
CA PHE A 93 -7.26 5.98 5.14
C PHE A 93 -6.09 6.97 5.30
#